data_AF-A0AAN7C497-F1
#
_entry.id   AF-A0AAN7C497-F1
#
_cell.length_a   1.000
_cell.length_b   1.000
_cell.length_c   1.000
_cell.angle_alpha   90.00
_cell.angle_beta   90.00
_cell.angle_gamma   90.00
#
_symmetry.space_group_name_H-M   'P 1'
#
loop_
_entity.id
_entity.type
_entity.pdbx_description
1 polymer ?
#
loop_
_entity_poly.entity_id
_entity_poly.type
_entity_poly.pdbx_seq_one_letter_code
_entity_poly.pdbx_strand_id
1 'polypeptide(L)'
;MPSKQLNPPSAAVLKKAMAEIVERKKKTQENLDKTKEQLRGMQSKNASLTAQTPLKDKIRRLEAEVQAWPTTYETEVKRWLLSQPSVQSGGLPTLPQEIKNEISGYLSTTRIAQIEREVLKKEGQKK
;
A
#
# COMPACT_ATOMS: atom_id res chain seq x y z
N MET A 1 -2.48 -26.93 -27.34
CA MET A 1 -1.52 -26.21 -26.47
C MET A 1 -2.06 -26.28 -25.05
N PRO A 2 -1.27 -26.63 -24.02
CA PRO A 2 -1.77 -26.60 -22.65
C PRO A 2 -1.97 -25.15 -22.25
N SER A 3 -3.22 -24.77 -22.00
CA SER A 3 -3.57 -23.51 -21.36
C SER A 3 -2.80 -23.45 -20.05
N LYS A 4 -1.78 -22.58 -19.96
CA LYS A 4 -1.22 -22.19 -18.66
C LYS A 4 -2.38 -21.55 -17.91
N GLN A 5 -3.13 -22.35 -17.15
CA GLN A 5 -3.97 -21.86 -16.08
C GLN A 5 -3.01 -21.16 -15.12
N LEU A 6 -2.82 -19.86 -15.33
CA LEU A 6 -2.37 -18.97 -14.28
C LEU A 6 -3.46 -19.08 -13.21
N ASN A 7 -3.25 -19.98 -12.25
CA ASN A 7 -4.07 -20.01 -11.06
C ASN A 7 -4.04 -18.59 -10.48
N PRO A 8 -5.19 -17.92 -10.34
CA PRO A 8 -5.22 -16.59 -9.79
C PRO A 8 -4.59 -16.63 -8.39
N PRO A 9 -3.82 -15.59 -7.99
CA PRO A 9 -3.25 -15.55 -6.67
C PRO A 9 -4.35 -15.71 -5.63
N SER A 10 -4.18 -16.66 -4.72
CA SER A 10 -5.17 -16.90 -3.67
C SER A 10 -5.28 -15.68 -2.75
N ALA A 11 -6.37 -15.62 -1.97
CA ALA A 11 -6.53 -14.59 -0.95
C ALA A 11 -5.33 -14.54 0.02
N ALA A 12 -4.70 -15.69 0.31
CA ALA A 12 -3.53 -15.77 1.17
C ALA A 12 -2.31 -15.02 0.61
N VAL A 13 -2.14 -14.99 -0.72
CA VAL A 13 -1.08 -14.22 -1.38
C VAL A 13 -1.30 -12.71 -1.15
N LEU A 14 -2.56 -12.25 -1.30
CA LEU A 14 -2.91 -10.87 -1.00
C LEU A 14 -2.72 -10.54 0.48
N LYS A 15 -3.16 -11.39 1.41
CA LYS A 15 -2.93 -11.20 2.86
C LYS A 15 -1.46 -11.03 3.18
N LYS A 16 -0.60 -11.90 2.64
CA LYS A 16 0.84 -11.83 2.86
C LYS A 16 1.41 -10.51 2.32
N ALA A 17 1.05 -10.13 1.10
CA ALA A 17 1.48 -8.86 0.52
C ALA A 17 1.01 -7.65 1.36
N MET A 18 -0.23 -7.67 1.85
CA MET A 18 -0.76 -6.64 2.74
C MET A 18 0.03 -6.59 4.06
N ALA A 19 0.29 -7.73 4.69
CA ALA A 19 1.08 -7.82 5.92
C ALA A 19 2.50 -7.26 5.75
N GLU A 20 3.16 -7.55 4.62
CA GLU A 20 4.49 -7.00 4.30
C GLU A 20 4.44 -5.47 4.12
N ILE A 21 3.40 -4.93 3.50
CA ILE A 21 3.19 -3.48 3.36
C ILE A 21 2.99 -2.84 4.75
N VAL A 22 2.22 -3.47 5.63
CA VAL A 22 2.01 -3.03 7.02
C VAL A 22 3.32 -3.02 7.81
N GLU A 23 4.08 -4.09 7.72
CA GLU A 23 5.37 -4.22 8.42
C GLU A 23 6.36 -3.15 7.93
N ARG A 24 6.44 -2.92 6.62
CA ARG A 24 7.27 -1.85 6.05
C ARG A 24 6.81 -0.48 6.52
N LYS A 25 5.51 -0.18 6.49
CA LYS A 25 4.96 1.07 7.03
C LYS A 25 5.36 1.29 8.48
N LYS A 26 5.23 0.25 9.32
CA LYS A 26 5.63 0.30 10.73
C LYS A 26 7.12 0.64 10.87
N LYS A 27 8.00 -0.03 10.12
CA LYS A 27 9.44 0.26 10.11
C LYS A 27 9.76 1.68 9.64
N THR A 28 9.09 2.16 8.59
CA THR A 28 9.25 3.53 8.09
C THR A 28 8.81 4.56 9.14
N GLN A 29 7.70 4.30 9.86
CA GLN A 29 7.24 5.14 10.96
C GLN A 29 8.21 5.14 12.14
N GLU A 30 8.69 3.97 12.58
CA GLU A 30 9.70 3.87 13.64
C GLU A 30 10.99 4.61 13.27
N ASN A 31 11.42 4.53 12.01
CA ASN A 31 12.58 5.27 11.51
C ASN A 31 12.33 6.78 11.49
N LEU A 32 11.12 7.21 11.15
CA LEU A 32 10.73 8.62 11.18
C LEU A 32 10.79 9.16 12.60
N ASP A 33 10.24 8.43 13.56
CA ASP A 33 10.21 8.83 14.97
C ASP A 33 11.63 8.90 15.56
N LYS A 34 12.48 7.89 15.29
CA LYS A 34 13.90 7.91 15.66
C LYS A 34 14.65 9.10 15.05
N THR A 35 14.41 9.40 13.77
CA THR A 35 15.08 10.52 13.09
C THR A 35 14.62 11.87 13.65
N LYS A 36 13.32 12.01 13.99
CA LYS A 36 12.77 13.18 14.68
C LYS A 36 13.38 13.37 16.06
N GLU A 37 13.56 12.30 16.83
CA GLU A 37 14.19 12.34 18.13
C GLU A 37 15.68 12.75 18.05
N GLN A 38 16.42 12.18 17.08
CA GLN A 38 17.80 12.59 16.79
C GLN A 38 17.90 14.08 16.46
N LEU A 39 17.00 14.59 15.61
CA LEU A 39 16.96 16.01 15.27
C LEU A 39 16.69 16.87 16.52
N ARG A 40 15.74 16.48 17.36
CA ARG A 40 15.46 17.19 18.63
C ARG A 40 16.69 17.22 19.55
N GLY A 41 17.39 16.09 19.68
CA GLY A 41 18.62 16.01 20.47
C GLY A 41 19.78 16.84 19.91
N MET A 42 19.83 17.05 18.59
CA MET A 42 20.79 17.97 17.96
C MET A 42 20.40 19.43 18.16
N GLN A 43 19.10 19.75 18.07
CA GLN A 43 18.57 21.09 18.33
C GLN A 43 18.81 21.51 19.78
N SER A 44 18.61 20.61 20.75
CA SER A 44 18.89 20.89 22.17
C SER A 44 20.37 21.12 22.47
N LYS A 45 21.28 20.63 21.60
CA LYS A 45 22.73 20.83 21.69
C LYS A 45 23.24 22.00 20.84
N ASN A 46 22.34 22.81 20.26
CA ASN A 46 22.68 23.90 19.34
C ASN A 46 23.60 23.45 18.18
N ALA A 47 23.41 22.22 17.68
CA ALA A 47 24.16 21.74 16.52
C ALA A 47 23.91 22.63 15.30
N SER A 48 24.91 22.82 14.45
CA SER A 48 24.81 23.71 13.28
C SER A 48 23.68 23.32 12.33
N LEU A 49 23.11 24.29 11.61
CA LEU A 49 22.07 24.04 10.61
C LEU A 49 22.54 23.03 9.55
N THR A 50 23.79 23.12 9.11
CA THR A 50 24.41 22.17 8.17
C THR A 50 24.37 20.74 8.69
N ALA A 51 24.56 20.53 9.99
CA ALA A 51 24.46 19.21 10.61
C ALA A 51 23.01 18.72 10.79
N GLN A 52 22.04 19.64 10.89
CA GLN A 52 20.61 19.32 10.98
C GLN A 52 19.96 19.01 9.63
N THR A 53 20.42 19.62 8.54
CA THR A 53 19.81 19.51 7.19
C THR A 53 19.63 18.05 6.73
N PRO A 54 20.63 17.14 6.85
CA PRO A 54 20.47 15.75 6.44
C PRO A 54 19.33 15.01 7.17
N LEU A 55 19.13 15.30 8.46
CA LEU A 55 18.05 14.71 9.24
C LEU A 55 16.69 15.29 8.84
N LYS A 56 16.61 16.61 8.57
CA LYS A 56 15.38 17.24 8.06
C LYS A 56 14.98 16.67 6.69
N ASP A 57 15.94 16.50 5.79
CA ASP A 57 15.69 15.88 4.48
C ASP A 57 15.25 14.42 4.61
N LYS A 58 15.88 13.66 5.50
CA LYS A 58 15.49 12.29 5.79
C LYS A 58 14.07 12.20 6.36
N ILE A 59 13.71 13.09 7.30
CA ILE A 59 12.35 13.19 7.85
C ILE A 59 11.35 13.45 6.72
N ARG A 60 11.60 14.43 5.85
CA ARG A 60 10.71 14.75 4.73
C ARG A 60 10.51 13.57 3.78
N ARG A 61 11.58 12.81 3.48
CA ARG A 61 11.49 11.59 2.66
C ARG A 61 10.65 10.50 3.32
N LEU A 62 10.87 10.25 4.61
CA LEU A 62 10.12 9.26 5.37
C LEU A 62 8.65 9.65 5.53
N GLU A 63 8.35 10.94 5.74
CA GLU A 63 6.97 11.44 5.77
C GLU A 63 6.27 11.27 4.43
N ALA A 64 6.95 11.58 3.32
CA ALA A 64 6.41 11.36 1.98
C ALA A 64 6.13 9.87 1.72
N GLU A 65 7.03 8.98 2.13
CA GLU A 65 6.83 7.53 2.05
C GLU A 65 5.63 7.09 2.90
N VAL A 66 5.49 7.62 4.11
CA VAL A 66 4.36 7.31 4.98
C VAL A 66 3.03 7.76 4.37
N GLN A 67 3.01 8.94 3.73
CA GLN A 67 1.83 9.47 3.06
C GLN A 67 1.47 8.71 1.77
N ALA A 68 2.44 8.07 1.12
CA ALA A 68 2.21 7.31 -0.12
C ALA A 68 1.63 5.91 0.11
N TRP A 69 1.62 5.39 1.35
CA TRP A 69 1.16 4.02 1.65
C TRP A 69 -0.26 3.70 1.17
N PRO A 70 -1.29 4.56 1.32
CA PRO A 70 -2.62 4.27 0.80
C PRO A 70 -2.56 3.89 -0.68
N THR A 71 -1.80 4.62 -1.50
CA THR A 71 -1.60 4.32 -2.91
C THR A 71 -0.92 2.96 -3.14
N THR A 72 0.01 2.56 -2.27
CA THR A 72 0.64 1.22 -2.32
C THR A 72 -0.38 0.11 -2.03
N TYR A 73 -1.22 0.25 -1.00
CA TYR A 73 -2.31 -0.69 -0.71
C TYR A 73 -3.27 -0.79 -1.89
N GLU A 74 -3.70 0.35 -2.44
CA GLU A 74 -4.60 0.38 -3.59
C GLU A 74 -4.03 -0.32 -4.82
N THR A 75 -2.74 -0.11 -5.08
CA THR A 75 -2.06 -0.69 -6.25
C THR A 75 -2.03 -2.22 -6.15
N GLU A 76 -1.70 -2.75 -4.97
CA GLU A 76 -1.63 -4.19 -4.75
C GLU A 76 -3.03 -4.83 -4.78
N VAL A 77 -4.03 -4.17 -4.21
CA VAL A 77 -5.45 -4.58 -4.32
C VAL A 77 -5.91 -4.60 -5.77
N LYS A 78 -5.65 -3.54 -6.54
CA LYS A 78 -5.99 -3.47 -7.97
C LYS A 78 -5.31 -4.58 -8.76
N ARG A 79 -4.02 -4.81 -8.51
CA ARG A 79 -3.25 -5.88 -9.17
C ARG A 79 -3.86 -7.25 -8.88
N TRP A 80 -4.20 -7.53 -7.63
CA TRP A 80 -4.83 -8.79 -7.25
C TRP A 80 -6.21 -8.95 -7.89
N LEU A 81 -7.05 -7.92 -7.85
CA LEU A 81 -8.38 -7.95 -8.47
C LEU A 81 -8.28 -8.17 -9.98
N LEU A 82 -7.38 -7.47 -10.68
CA LEU A 82 -7.13 -7.63 -12.13
C LEU A 82 -6.66 -9.05 -12.50
N SER A 83 -6.02 -9.76 -11.56
CA SER A 83 -5.59 -11.13 -11.78
C SER A 83 -6.69 -12.18 -11.56
N GLN A 84 -7.89 -11.78 -11.11
CA GLN A 84 -9.00 -12.71 -10.88
C GLN A 84 -9.68 -13.11 -12.19
N PRO A 85 -10.10 -14.38 -12.35
CA PRO A 85 -10.76 -14.86 -13.57
C PRO A 85 -12.12 -14.20 -13.81
N SER A 86 -12.79 -13.78 -12.73
CA SER A 86 -14.06 -13.05 -12.79
C SER A 86 -13.91 -11.76 -13.60
N VAL A 87 -12.78 -11.05 -13.48
CA VAL A 87 -12.51 -9.83 -14.25
C VAL A 87 -12.38 -10.13 -15.73
N GLN A 88 -11.66 -11.19 -16.10
CA GLN A 88 -11.47 -11.59 -17.49
C GLN A 88 -12.80 -12.00 -18.15
N SER A 89 -13.75 -12.49 -17.33
CA SER A 89 -15.10 -12.85 -17.76
C SER A 89 -16.09 -11.68 -17.69
N GLY A 90 -15.65 -10.46 -17.34
CA GLY A 90 -16.50 -9.27 -17.18
C GLY A 90 -17.38 -9.27 -15.91
N GLY A 91 -17.15 -10.21 -15.00
CA GLY A 91 -17.78 -10.29 -13.69
C GLY A 91 -17.10 -9.39 -12.66
N LEU A 92 -17.86 -8.96 -11.65
CA LEU A 92 -17.38 -8.06 -10.60
C LEU A 92 -16.36 -8.78 -9.70
N PRO A 93 -15.08 -8.37 -9.67
CA PRO A 93 -14.12 -8.94 -8.75
C PRO A 93 -14.41 -8.38 -7.35
N THR A 94 -14.82 -9.25 -6.45
CA THR A 94 -15.01 -8.89 -5.04
C THR A 94 -13.82 -9.36 -4.23
N LEU A 95 -13.31 -8.49 -3.36
CA LEU A 95 -12.36 -8.95 -2.34
C LEU A 95 -13.07 -9.91 -1.37
N PRO A 96 -12.41 -10.98 -0.92
CA PRO A 96 -12.91 -11.81 0.17
C PRO A 96 -13.14 -10.97 1.43
N GLN A 97 -14.16 -11.31 2.23
CA GLN A 97 -14.53 -10.53 3.42
C GLN A 97 -13.37 -10.38 4.42
N GLU A 98 -12.56 -11.42 4.58
CA GLU A 98 -11.38 -11.38 5.45
C GLU A 98 -10.36 -10.32 4.99
N ILE A 99 -10.17 -10.19 3.69
CA ILE A 99 -9.31 -9.16 3.09
C ILE A 99 -9.92 -7.77 3.28
N LYS A 100 -11.25 -7.65 3.09
CA LYS A 100 -11.95 -6.38 3.33
C LYS A 100 -11.77 -5.92 4.78
N ASN A 101 -11.86 -6.84 5.73
CA ASN A 101 -11.64 -6.55 7.14
C ASN A 101 -10.19 -6.12 7.41
N GLU A 102 -9.20 -6.85 6.91
CA GLU A 102 -7.78 -6.51 7.06
C GLU A 102 -7.43 -5.15 6.43
N ILE A 103 -7.93 -4.89 5.22
CA ILE A 103 -7.65 -3.64 4.48
C ILE A 103 -8.48 -2.46 5.01
N SER A 104 -9.62 -2.71 5.67
CA SER A 104 -10.43 -1.64 6.28
C SER A 104 -9.70 -0.86 7.38
N GLY A 105 -8.64 -1.44 7.96
CA GLY A 105 -7.74 -0.72 8.88
C GLY A 105 -6.80 0.28 8.19
N TYR A 106 -6.71 0.25 6.86
CA TYR A 106 -5.75 1.03 6.07
C TYR A 106 -6.39 1.87 4.96
N LEU A 107 -7.47 1.38 4.36
CA LEU A 107 -8.30 2.08 3.37
C LEU A 107 -9.74 2.11 3.87
N SER A 108 -10.44 3.22 3.64
CA SER A 108 -11.87 3.28 3.98
C SER A 108 -12.66 2.26 3.17
N THR A 109 -13.73 1.73 3.76
CA THR A 109 -14.64 0.77 3.09
C THR A 109 -15.22 1.35 1.79
N THR A 110 -15.51 2.65 1.78
CA THR A 110 -15.90 3.39 0.57
C THR A 110 -14.83 3.34 -0.52
N ARG A 111 -13.55 3.49 -0.17
CA ARG A 111 -12.45 3.43 -1.14
C ARG A 111 -12.26 2.02 -1.68
N ILE A 112 -12.39 0.99 -0.85
CA ILE A 112 -12.35 -0.41 -1.28
C ILE A 112 -13.44 -0.67 -2.35
N ALA A 113 -14.68 -0.24 -2.10
CA ALA A 113 -15.77 -0.39 -3.05
C ALA A 113 -15.54 0.39 -4.36
N GLN A 114 -14.91 1.57 -4.30
CA GLN A 114 -14.50 2.32 -5.50
C GLN A 114 -13.46 1.55 -6.31
N ILE A 115 -12.46 0.94 -5.67
CA ILE A 115 -11.43 0.16 -6.35
C ILE A 115 -12.02 -1.04 -7.10
N GLU A 116 -12.94 -1.79 -6.47
CA GLU A 116 -13.65 -2.91 -7.11
C GLU A 116 -14.38 -2.45 -8.39
N ARG A 117 -15.00 -1.25 -8.37
CA ARG A 117 -15.65 -0.65 -9.54
C ARG A 117 -14.66 -0.12 -10.60
N GLU A 118 -13.54 0.47 -10.19
CA GLU A 118 -12.50 0.97 -11.09
C GLU A 118 -11.86 -0.15 -11.92
N VAL A 119 -11.61 -1.30 -11.30
CA VAL A 119 -11.03 -2.48 -11.95
C VAL A 119 -11.94 -2.98 -13.09
N LEU A 120 -13.26 -3.02 -12.86
CA LEU A 120 -14.23 -3.37 -13.89
C LEU A 120 -14.26 -2.40 -15.07
N LYS A 121 -14.27 -1.09 -14.79
CA LYS A 121 -14.33 -0.06 -15.84
C LYS A 121 -13.13 -0.12 -16.79
N LYS A 122 -11.94 -0.45 -16.27
CA LYS A 122 -10.71 -0.56 -17.09
C LYS A 122 -10.72 -1.74 -18.05
N GLU A 123 -11.34 -2.85 -17.68
CA GLU A 123 -11.42 -4.04 -18.56
C GLU A 123 -12.59 -3.93 -19.54
N GLY A 124 -13.68 -3.25 -19.16
CA GLY A 124 -14.77 -2.90 -20.08
C GLY A 124 -14.38 -1.94 -21.21
N GLN A 125 -13.27 -1.20 -21.07
CA GLN A 125 -12.74 -0.29 -22.12
C GLN A 125 -11.74 -0.95 -23.08
N LYS A 126 -11.32 -2.19 -22.84
CA LYS A 126 -10.41 -2.93 -23.73
C LYS A 126 -11.14 -3.78 -24.79
N LYS A 127 -12.47 -3.68 -24.89
CA LYS A 127 -13.29 -4.37 -25.89
C LYS A 127 -13.70 -3.43 -27.02
#